data_AF-A0A2T3XX19-F1
#
_entry.id   AF-A0A2T3XX19-F1
#
_cell.length_a   1.000
_cell.length_b   1.000
_cell.length_c   1.000
_cell.angle_alpha   90.00
_cell.angle_beta   90.00
_cell.angle_gamma   90.00
#
_symmetry.space_group_name_H-M   'P 1'
#
loop_
_entity.id
_entity.type
_entity.pdbx_description
1 polymer ?
#
loop_
_entity_poly.entity_id
_entity_poly.type
_entity_poly.pdbx_seq_one_letter_code
_entity_poly.pdbx_strand_id
1 'polypeptide(L)'
;MRACTERAAGAAVARRRTSAFSLLELVIALAIVALMAAYAVPTYVRHTARGHWIAVVTALYQAAQLLEANGGLRAGKRGESLPAGLDQSPSQGGAVYRLHVLPGGGLLTGGYVIEAEPVASGPMGDDACGVFVLDSTGRRSNRTAAMQAPRDGDCWSAR
;
A
#
# COMPACT_ATOMS: atom_id res chain seq x y z
N MET A 1 17.82 90.31 -16.59
CA MET A 1 17.66 89.15 -17.50
C MET A 1 18.40 87.97 -16.88
N ARG A 2 17.69 87.04 -16.22
CA ARG A 2 18.24 85.79 -15.68
C ARG A 2 17.92 84.69 -16.68
N ALA A 3 18.93 84.08 -17.30
CA ALA A 3 18.75 82.91 -18.14
C ALA A 3 18.83 81.66 -17.27
N CYS A 4 17.76 80.86 -17.28
CA CYS A 4 17.63 79.61 -16.55
C CYS A 4 18.60 78.55 -17.07
N THR A 5 19.20 77.83 -16.12
CA THR A 5 19.93 76.59 -16.31
C THR A 5 18.95 75.41 -16.37
N GLU A 6 18.94 74.63 -17.44
CA GLU A 6 18.29 73.31 -17.47
C GLU A 6 19.36 72.22 -17.40
N ARG A 7 19.52 71.64 -16.20
CA ARG A 7 20.28 70.40 -15.99
C ARG A 7 19.31 69.24 -16.17
N ALA A 8 19.42 68.54 -17.29
CA ALA A 8 18.73 67.28 -17.52
C ALA A 8 19.29 66.22 -16.54
N ALA A 9 18.48 65.82 -15.56
CA ALA A 9 18.78 64.70 -14.68
C ALA A 9 18.52 63.39 -15.45
N GLY A 10 19.58 62.71 -15.85
CA GLY A 10 19.49 61.34 -16.37
C GLY A 10 19.00 60.41 -15.26
N ALA A 11 17.78 59.88 -15.41
CA ALA A 11 17.24 58.87 -14.51
C ALA A 11 18.08 57.58 -14.62
N ALA A 12 18.86 57.29 -13.59
CA ALA A 12 19.57 56.02 -13.48
C ALA A 12 18.53 54.89 -13.31
N VAL A 13 18.42 54.03 -14.32
CA VAL A 13 17.64 52.80 -14.24
C VAL A 13 18.31 51.88 -13.22
N ALA A 14 17.72 51.78 -12.03
CA ALA A 14 18.16 50.85 -10.99
C ALA A 14 17.95 49.41 -11.49
N ARG A 15 19.03 48.75 -11.89
CA ARG A 15 19.00 47.33 -12.26
C ARG A 15 18.75 46.52 -10.98
N ARG A 16 17.53 46.00 -10.82
CA ARG A 16 17.23 45.02 -9.77
C ARG A 16 18.15 43.83 -9.98
N ARG A 17 19.09 43.62 -9.08
CA ARG A 17 19.84 42.36 -8.99
C ARG A 17 18.87 41.32 -8.45
N THR A 18 18.27 40.54 -9.33
CA THR A 18 17.62 39.29 -8.95
C THR A 18 18.70 38.40 -8.35
N SER A 19 18.65 38.16 -7.05
CA SER A 19 19.48 37.14 -6.41
C SER A 19 19.00 35.78 -6.92
N ALA A 20 19.72 35.21 -7.87
CA ALA A 20 19.55 33.80 -8.21
C ALA A 20 20.23 32.95 -7.12
N PHE A 21 19.61 31.81 -6.79
CA PHE A 21 20.18 30.81 -5.88
C PHE A 21 21.57 30.39 -6.35
N SER A 22 22.51 30.23 -5.41
CA SER A 22 23.84 29.70 -5.75
C SER A 22 23.77 28.19 -6.01
N LEU A 23 24.69 27.67 -6.83
CA LEU A 23 24.80 26.22 -7.05
C LEU A 23 25.04 25.47 -5.72
N LEU A 24 25.86 26.05 -4.84
CA LEU A 24 26.13 25.49 -3.52
C LEU A 24 24.86 25.40 -2.66
N GLU A 25 24.04 26.44 -2.68
CA GLU A 25 22.76 26.49 -1.94
C GLU A 25 21.79 25.42 -2.44
N LEU A 26 21.72 25.20 -3.76
CA LEU A 26 20.92 24.12 -4.34
C LEU A 26 21.42 22.74 -3.90
N VAL A 27 22.73 22.50 -3.90
CA VAL A 27 23.32 21.21 -3.49
C VAL A 27 23.02 20.94 -2.01
N ILE A 28 23.16 21.94 -1.14
CA ILE A 28 22.85 21.81 0.29
C ILE A 28 21.35 21.53 0.48
N ALA A 29 20.47 22.24 -0.22
CA ALA A 29 19.03 22.01 -0.15
C ALA A 29 18.65 20.58 -0.59
N LEU A 30 19.22 20.09 -1.70
CA LEU A 30 19.00 18.73 -2.18
C LEU A 30 19.53 17.67 -1.21
N ALA A 31 20.68 17.92 -0.57
CA ALA A 31 21.24 17.00 0.44
C ALA A 31 20.31 16.86 1.65
N ILE A 32 19.73 17.97 2.14
CA ILE A 32 18.76 17.94 3.25
C ILE A 32 17.48 17.19 2.83
N VAL A 33 16.95 17.45 1.64
CA VAL A 33 15.76 16.75 1.12
C VAL A 33 16.01 15.25 0.97
N ALA A 34 17.18 14.85 0.46
CA ALA A 34 17.53 13.44 0.31
C ALA A 34 17.60 12.73 1.68
N LEU A 35 18.18 13.38 2.69
CA LEU A 35 18.23 12.86 4.05
C LEU A 35 16.83 12.67 4.63
N MET A 36 15.93 13.64 4.44
CA MET A 36 14.54 13.52 4.90
C MET A 36 13.80 12.40 4.17
N ALA A 37 13.94 12.31 2.85
CA ALA A 37 13.30 11.29 2.03
C ALA A 37 13.72 9.87 2.44
N ALA A 38 15.00 9.67 2.80
CA ALA A 38 15.53 8.38 3.23
C ALA A 38 14.78 7.78 4.44
N TYR A 39 14.28 8.61 5.36
CA TYR A 39 13.49 8.15 6.51
C TYR A 39 11.98 8.23 6.27
N ALA A 40 11.51 9.25 5.55
CA ALA A 40 10.09 9.48 5.32
C ALA A 40 9.47 8.40 4.42
N VAL A 41 10.14 8.03 3.33
CA VAL A 41 9.64 7.06 2.35
C VAL A 41 9.38 5.68 2.97
N PRO A 42 10.34 5.00 3.62
CA PRO A 42 10.09 3.68 4.18
C PRO A 42 9.02 3.70 5.29
N THR A 43 8.94 4.79 6.05
CA THR A 43 7.91 4.96 7.08
C THR A 43 6.51 5.06 6.47
N TYR A 44 6.36 5.85 5.40
CA TYR A 44 5.10 6.01 4.70
C TYR A 44 4.64 4.70 4.05
N VAL A 45 5.53 3.99 3.36
CA VAL A 45 5.22 2.70 2.72
C VAL A 45 4.75 1.67 3.75
N ARG A 46 5.41 1.59 4.92
CA ARG A 46 4.95 0.70 6.01
C ARG A 46 3.58 1.08 6.56
N HIS A 47 3.29 2.37 6.66
CA HIS A 47 2.01 2.86 7.15
C HIS A 47 0.86 2.48 6.20
N THR A 48 1.05 2.66 4.89
CA THR A 48 0.04 2.28 3.89
C THR A 48 -0.12 0.76 3.79
N ALA A 49 0.98 -0.01 3.85
CA ALA A 49 0.96 -1.47 3.88
C ALA A 49 0.07 -2.00 5.01
N ARG A 50 0.22 -1.45 6.22
CA ARG A 50 -0.60 -1.82 7.38
C ARG A 50 -2.09 -1.56 7.15
N GLY A 51 -2.44 -0.47 6.48
CA GLY A 51 -3.82 -0.21 6.06
C GLY A 51 -4.36 -1.29 5.13
N HIS A 52 -3.56 -1.73 4.16
CA HIS A 52 -3.92 -2.83 3.27
C HIS A 52 -4.07 -4.16 4.00
N TRP A 53 -3.18 -4.50 4.94
CA TRP A 53 -3.29 -5.75 5.73
C TRP A 53 -4.59 -5.80 6.52
N ILE A 54 -4.97 -4.70 7.18
CA ILE A 54 -6.25 -4.62 7.90
C ILE A 54 -7.41 -4.86 6.93
N ALA A 55 -7.38 -4.22 5.76
CA ALA A 55 -8.41 -4.42 4.73
C ALA A 55 -8.47 -5.88 4.23
N VAL A 56 -7.33 -6.54 4.07
CA VAL A 56 -7.24 -7.96 3.69
C VAL A 56 -7.85 -8.85 4.78
N VAL A 57 -7.44 -8.66 6.03
CA VAL A 57 -7.95 -9.41 7.17
C VAL A 57 -9.47 -9.24 7.30
N THR A 58 -10.00 -8.02 7.11
CA THR A 58 -11.46 -7.80 7.12
C THR A 58 -12.16 -8.53 5.99
N ALA A 59 -11.61 -8.52 4.78
CA ALA A 59 -12.19 -9.19 3.62
C ALA A 59 -12.19 -10.72 3.80
N LEU A 60 -11.09 -11.29 4.32
CA LEU A 60 -10.98 -12.72 4.65
C LEU A 60 -12.04 -13.15 5.66
N TYR A 61 -12.26 -12.35 6.72
CA TYR A 61 -13.30 -12.66 7.70
C TYR A 61 -14.71 -12.54 7.13
N GLN A 62 -14.98 -11.53 6.30
CA GLN A 62 -16.28 -11.41 5.63
C GLN A 62 -16.55 -12.60 4.69
N ALA A 63 -15.53 -13.01 3.93
CA ALA A 63 -15.60 -14.19 3.08
C ALA A 63 -15.83 -15.47 3.90
N ALA A 64 -15.14 -15.65 5.02
CA ALA A 64 -15.34 -16.79 5.92
C ALA A 64 -16.77 -16.85 6.47
N GLN A 65 -17.31 -15.72 6.93
CA GLN A 65 -18.69 -15.64 7.42
C GLN A 65 -19.72 -15.99 6.34
N LEU A 66 -19.50 -15.56 5.09
CA LEU A 66 -20.36 -15.94 3.98
C LEU A 66 -20.30 -17.45 3.69
N LEU A 67 -19.11 -18.03 3.74
CA LEU A 67 -18.91 -19.46 3.53
C LEU A 67 -19.56 -20.29 4.64
N GLU A 68 -19.45 -19.86 5.90
CA GLU A 68 -20.15 -20.47 7.03
C GLU A 68 -21.67 -20.42 6.84
N ALA A 69 -22.22 -19.27 6.44
CA ALA A 69 -23.65 -19.09 6.19
C ALA A 69 -24.17 -19.97 5.03
N ASN A 70 -23.36 -20.17 3.99
CA ASN A 70 -23.71 -20.95 2.80
C ASN A 70 -23.28 -22.42 2.87
N GLY A 71 -22.82 -22.88 4.04
CA GLY A 71 -22.51 -24.28 4.31
C GLY A 71 -21.18 -24.80 3.76
N GLY A 72 -20.20 -23.92 3.50
CA GLY A 72 -18.73 -24.11 3.37
C GLY A 72 -18.20 -25.23 2.45
N LEU A 73 -18.70 -26.45 2.62
CA LEU A 73 -18.39 -27.68 1.89
C LEU A 73 -18.64 -27.61 0.38
N ARG A 74 -19.57 -26.77 -0.09
CA ARG A 74 -19.87 -26.66 -1.54
C ARG A 74 -18.89 -25.75 -2.28
N ALA A 75 -18.42 -24.68 -1.64
CA ALA A 75 -17.57 -23.66 -2.26
C ALA A 75 -16.18 -24.22 -2.64
N GLY A 76 -15.54 -24.97 -1.73
CA GLY A 76 -14.25 -25.61 -2.01
C GLY A 76 -14.32 -26.72 -3.06
N LYS A 77 -15.48 -27.35 -3.26
CA LYS A 77 -15.65 -28.47 -4.21
C LYS A 77 -15.98 -28.04 -5.64
N ARG A 78 -16.50 -26.82 -5.86
CA ARG A 78 -16.89 -26.33 -7.19
C ARG A 78 -15.95 -25.30 -7.79
N GLY A 79 -14.88 -24.91 -7.10
CA GLY A 79 -14.09 -23.74 -7.49
C GLY A 79 -14.97 -22.49 -7.53
N GLU A 80 -15.94 -22.41 -6.62
CA GLU A 80 -16.88 -21.31 -6.55
C GLU A 80 -16.09 -20.04 -6.19
N SER A 81 -16.02 -19.10 -7.12
CA SER A 81 -15.41 -17.80 -6.89
C SER A 81 -16.21 -17.05 -5.83
N LEU A 82 -15.52 -16.30 -4.98
CA LEU A 82 -16.20 -15.36 -4.07
C LEU A 82 -17.05 -14.38 -4.89
N PRO A 83 -18.22 -13.97 -4.37
CA PRO A 83 -19.04 -12.99 -5.06
C PRO A 83 -18.29 -11.66 -5.17
N ALA A 84 -18.65 -10.87 -6.19
CA ALA A 84 -18.07 -9.57 -6.43
C ALA A 84 -18.10 -8.70 -5.15
N GLY A 85 -16.94 -8.14 -4.79
CA GLY A 85 -16.76 -7.34 -3.58
C GLY A 85 -16.22 -8.12 -2.38
N LEU A 86 -16.11 -9.44 -2.48
CA LEU A 86 -15.36 -10.29 -1.53
C LEU A 86 -14.20 -11.04 -2.20
N ASP A 87 -14.08 -10.94 -3.52
CA ASP A 87 -13.02 -11.52 -4.37
C ASP A 87 -11.75 -10.66 -4.42
N GLN A 88 -11.74 -9.50 -3.74
CA GLN A 88 -10.60 -8.59 -3.71
C GLN A 88 -10.56 -7.75 -2.43
N SER A 89 -9.38 -7.23 -2.13
CA SER A 89 -9.17 -6.21 -1.11
C SER A 89 -8.35 -5.03 -1.67
N PRO A 90 -8.75 -3.77 -1.43
CA PRO A 90 -10.02 -3.36 -0.83
C PRO A 90 -11.25 -3.84 -1.63
N SER A 91 -12.41 -3.96 -0.98
CA SER A 91 -13.63 -4.46 -1.63
C SER A 91 -14.14 -3.55 -2.75
N GLN A 92 -13.72 -2.29 -2.76
CA GLN A 92 -14.06 -1.27 -3.75
C GLN A 92 -12.79 -0.61 -4.31
N GLY A 93 -12.84 -0.23 -5.59
CA GLY A 93 -11.71 0.40 -6.28
C GLY A 93 -10.76 -0.61 -6.92
N GLY A 94 -9.47 -0.25 -7.00
CA GLY A 94 -8.45 -1.12 -7.58
C GLY A 94 -8.02 -2.24 -6.63
N ALA A 95 -8.03 -3.48 -7.10
CA ALA A 95 -7.55 -4.63 -6.36
C ALA A 95 -6.08 -4.46 -5.96
N VAL A 96 -5.79 -4.54 -4.67
CA VAL A 96 -4.42 -4.67 -4.14
C VAL A 96 -4.11 -6.13 -3.81
N TYR A 97 -5.11 -6.85 -3.32
CA TYR A 97 -5.11 -8.29 -3.12
C TYR A 97 -6.31 -8.92 -3.82
N ARG A 98 -6.16 -10.14 -4.33
CA ARG A 98 -7.25 -10.97 -4.84
C ARG A 98 -7.51 -12.14 -3.91
N LEU A 99 -8.77 -12.42 -3.64
CA LEU A 99 -9.18 -13.47 -2.73
C LEU A 99 -9.72 -14.67 -3.51
N HIS A 100 -9.27 -15.85 -3.13
CA HIS A 100 -9.63 -17.11 -3.76
C HIS A 100 -9.98 -18.15 -2.69
N VAL A 101 -10.92 -19.03 -3.00
CA VAL A 101 -11.32 -20.12 -2.11
C VAL A 101 -10.83 -21.42 -2.70
N LEU A 102 -10.08 -22.17 -1.90
CA LEU A 102 -9.58 -23.49 -2.21
C LEU A 102 -10.27 -24.54 -1.33
N PRO A 103 -10.40 -25.79 -1.81
CA PRO A 103 -10.81 -26.89 -0.96
C PRO A 103 -9.83 -27.06 0.22
N GLY A 104 -10.37 -27.10 1.44
CA GLY A 104 -9.60 -27.28 2.66
C GLY A 104 -9.92 -28.61 3.35
N GLY A 105 -8.90 -29.23 3.96
CA GLY A 105 -9.05 -30.51 4.65
C GLY A 105 -9.19 -31.72 3.71
N GLY A 106 -9.27 -32.92 4.29
CA GLY A 106 -9.51 -34.13 3.51
C GLY A 106 -10.91 -34.15 2.88
N LEU A 107 -11.06 -34.78 1.72
CA LEU A 107 -12.32 -34.92 0.94
C LEU A 107 -13.55 -35.37 1.77
N LEU A 108 -13.29 -36.04 2.90
CA LEU A 108 -14.28 -36.63 3.81
C LEU A 108 -14.72 -35.69 4.95
N THR A 109 -13.85 -34.78 5.42
CA THR A 109 -14.15 -33.88 6.54
C THR A 109 -14.86 -32.61 6.07
N GLY A 110 -14.59 -32.20 4.83
CA GLY A 110 -15.06 -30.92 4.32
C GLY A 110 -14.34 -29.74 4.96
N GLY A 111 -14.20 -28.66 4.20
CA GLY A 111 -13.50 -27.48 4.66
C GLY A 111 -13.14 -26.58 3.49
N TYR A 112 -12.68 -25.38 3.83
CA TYR A 112 -12.22 -24.40 2.87
C TYR A 112 -10.95 -23.74 3.39
N VAL A 113 -10.16 -23.24 2.45
CA VAL A 113 -9.05 -22.34 2.70
C VAL A 113 -9.31 -21.10 1.85
N ILE A 114 -9.23 -19.93 2.47
CA ILE A 114 -9.30 -18.64 1.78
C ILE A 114 -7.90 -18.08 1.72
N GLU A 115 -7.47 -17.72 0.51
CA GLU A 115 -6.16 -17.14 0.26
C GLU A 115 -6.35 -15.74 -0.32
N ALA A 116 -5.63 -14.75 0.20
CA ALA A 116 -5.53 -13.42 -0.36
C ALA A 116 -4.13 -13.22 -0.94
N GLU A 117 -4.02 -13.19 -2.26
CA GLU A 117 -2.77 -13.04 -3.00
C GLU A 117 -2.55 -11.58 -3.42
N PRO A 118 -1.35 -11.01 -3.22
CA PRO A 118 -1.06 -9.66 -3.64
C PRO A 118 -1.07 -9.57 -5.17
N VAL A 119 -1.60 -8.48 -5.70
CA VAL A 119 -1.48 -8.18 -7.13
C VAL A 119 -0.03 -7.82 -7.41
N ALA A 120 0.66 -8.62 -8.23
CA ALA A 120 2.09 -8.49 -8.49
C ALA A 120 2.52 -7.11 -9.02
N SER A 121 1.68 -6.44 -9.83
CA SER A 121 1.92 -5.08 -10.32
C SER A 121 1.45 -3.98 -9.37
N GLY A 122 0.89 -4.35 -8.23
CA GLY A 122 0.31 -3.44 -7.24
C GLY A 122 1.31 -3.02 -6.16
N PRO A 123 0.92 -2.10 -5.27
CA PRO A 123 1.79 -1.57 -4.22
C PRO A 123 2.26 -2.63 -3.20
N MET A 124 1.63 -3.81 -3.18
CA MET A 124 1.93 -4.92 -2.28
C MET A 124 2.57 -6.12 -2.99
N GLY A 125 3.02 -5.99 -4.24
CA GLY A 125 3.65 -7.09 -4.98
C GLY A 125 4.90 -7.65 -4.30
N ASP A 126 5.70 -6.79 -3.68
CA ASP A 126 6.92 -7.15 -2.94
C ASP A 126 6.70 -7.13 -1.41
N ASP A 127 5.45 -7.26 -0.96
CA ASP A 127 5.13 -7.21 0.46
C ASP A 127 5.70 -8.42 1.22
N ALA A 128 6.30 -8.15 2.39
CA ALA A 128 6.93 -9.17 3.21
C ALA A 128 5.90 -10.18 3.78
N CYS A 129 4.64 -9.76 3.97
CA CYS A 129 3.58 -10.63 4.45
C CYS A 129 3.06 -11.60 3.39
N GLY A 130 3.25 -11.31 2.10
CA GLY A 130 2.89 -12.20 1.00
C GLY A 130 1.41 -12.60 1.01
N VAL A 131 1.14 -13.88 0.79
CA VAL A 131 -0.22 -14.42 0.69
C VAL A 131 -0.79 -14.67 2.08
N PHE A 132 -1.93 -14.05 2.40
CA PHE A 132 -2.65 -14.30 3.65
C PHE A 132 -3.55 -15.51 3.49
N VAL A 133 -3.49 -16.45 4.44
CA VAL A 133 -4.25 -17.71 4.40
C VAL A 133 -5.08 -17.87 5.67
N LEU A 134 -6.38 -18.08 5.51
CA LEU A 134 -7.34 -18.40 6.57
C LEU A 134 -8.04 -19.72 6.25
N ASP A 135 -7.93 -20.71 7.12
CA ASP A 135 -8.69 -21.96 6.97
C ASP A 135 -10.02 -21.96 7.75
N SER A 136 -10.89 -22.93 7.45
CA SER A 136 -12.20 -23.09 8.09
C SER A 136 -12.14 -23.41 9.59
N THR A 137 -10.96 -23.65 10.17
CA THR A 137 -10.78 -23.80 11.62
C THR A 137 -10.40 -22.48 12.31
N GLY A 138 -10.26 -21.40 11.53
CA GLY A 138 -9.80 -20.11 12.00
C GLY A 138 -8.29 -20.00 12.13
N ARG A 139 -7.52 -21.00 11.66
CA ARG A 139 -6.07 -20.95 11.68
C ARG A 139 -5.58 -20.00 10.58
N ARG A 140 -4.67 -19.13 10.99
CA ARG A 140 -4.09 -18.04 10.20
C ARG A 140 -2.66 -18.40 9.86
N SER A 141 -2.25 -18.11 8.64
CA SER A 141 -0.85 -18.28 8.22
C SER A 141 -0.55 -17.36 7.05
N ASN A 142 0.72 -17.06 6.82
CA ASN A 142 1.18 -16.36 5.63
C ASN A 142 2.11 -17.24 4.80
N ARG A 143 1.93 -17.24 3.48
CA ARG A 143 2.87 -17.85 2.54
C ARG A 143 3.65 -16.74 1.86
N THR A 144 4.95 -16.76 2.05
CA THR A 144 5.86 -15.78 1.44
C THR A 144 6.87 -16.52 0.58
N ALA A 145 7.32 -15.90 -0.51
CA ALA A 145 8.46 -16.40 -1.27
C ALA A 145 9.80 -16.08 -0.59
N ALA A 146 9.78 -15.29 0.50
CA ALA A 146 10.97 -14.79 1.17
C ALA A 146 11.49 -15.81 2.20
N MET A 147 12.82 -16.00 2.22
CA MET A 147 13.53 -16.89 3.16
C MET A 147 13.40 -16.46 4.64
N GLN A 148 12.89 -15.25 4.89
CA GLN A 148 12.63 -14.69 6.21
C GLN A 148 11.19 -14.18 6.24
N ALA A 149 10.23 -15.08 6.48
CA ALA A 149 8.86 -14.67 6.73
C ALA A 149 8.84 -13.76 7.97
N PRO A 150 8.15 -12.60 7.94
CA PRO A 150 7.80 -11.88 9.14
C PRO A 150 7.12 -12.85 10.12
N ARG A 151 7.36 -12.69 11.43
CA ARG A 151 6.65 -13.51 12.41
C ARG A 151 5.14 -13.31 12.17
N ASP A 152 4.39 -14.40 12.06
CA ASP A 152 2.95 -14.40 11.71
C ASP A 152 2.11 -13.39 12.52
N GLY A 153 2.58 -13.03 13.73
CA GLY A 153 1.97 -12.03 14.59
C GLY A 153 1.99 -10.59 14.06
N ASP A 154 2.94 -10.20 13.21
CA ASP A 154 3.05 -8.80 12.75
C ASP A 154 2.06 -8.51 11.61
N CYS A 155 1.86 -9.46 10.70
CA CYS A 155 1.00 -9.27 9.53
C CYS A 155 -0.49 -9.37 9.84
N TRP A 156 -0.87 -10.26 10.77
CA TRP A 156 -2.26 -10.50 11.16
C TRP A 156 -2.75 -9.64 12.33
N SER A 157 -1.86 -8.88 12.97
CA SER A 157 -2.24 -8.02 14.08
C SER A 157 -2.54 -6.60 13.61
N ALA A 158 -3.61 -6.03 14.17
CA ALA A 158 -3.95 -4.62 13.97
C ALA A 158 -3.17 -3.68 14.91
N ARG A 159 -2.16 -4.16 15.66
CA ARG A 159 -1.50 -3.44 16.76
C ARG A 159 -0.22 -2.72 16.38
#